data_AF-A0A7I5ECA6-F1
#
_entry.id   AF-A0A7I5ECA6-F1
#
_cell.length_a   1.000
_cell.length_b   1.000
_cell.length_c   1.000
_cell.angle_alpha   90.00
_cell.angle_beta   90.00
_cell.angle_gamma   90.00
#
_symmetry.space_group_name_H-M   'P 1'
#
loop_
_entity.id
_entity.type
_entity.pdbx_description
1 polymer ?
#
loop_
_entity_poly.entity_id
_entity_poly.type
_entity_poly.pdbx_seq_one_letter_code
_entity_poly.pdbx_strand_id
1 'polypeptide(L)'
;EAQSGIGGNAPKAARMLKMELLGENLYMSSVLKQNKTVAAVESVDLWFDELKQHDVPDDTVMTTAVFNRGDGHYTQVAWQWSNKIGCAVEWCNDMTLAACEYDSAGNYLGQLIYEIGDPCTKNEDCKCDKCVCNSEEALCIAP
;
A
#
# COMPACT_ATOMS: atom_id res chain seq x y z
N GLU A 1 1.51 -51.65 -14.73
CA GLU A 1 2.70 -51.96 -13.92
C GLU A 1 3.48 -50.65 -13.80
N ALA A 2 3.34 -49.93 -12.67
CA ALA A 2 4.35 -49.78 -11.60
C ALA A 2 5.69 -49.21 -12.14
N GLN A 3 6.36 -48.18 -11.60
CA GLN A 3 6.29 -47.41 -10.34
C GLN A 3 7.41 -46.34 -10.39
N SER A 4 7.47 -45.46 -9.37
CA SER A 4 8.61 -44.64 -8.92
C SER A 4 8.80 -43.30 -9.65
N GLY A 5 8.68 -42.10 -9.04
CA GLY A 5 9.05 -41.73 -7.67
C GLY A 5 10.41 -41.04 -7.67
N ILE A 6 10.45 -39.73 -7.97
CA ILE A 6 11.60 -38.87 -7.63
C ILE A 6 11.03 -37.61 -6.98
N GLY A 7 11.16 -37.57 -5.65
CA GLY A 7 10.97 -36.35 -4.87
C GLY A 7 12.00 -35.33 -5.30
N GLY A 8 11.53 -34.27 -5.96
CA GLY A 8 12.32 -33.06 -6.16
C GLY A 8 12.13 -32.17 -4.95
N ASN A 9 13.15 -32.08 -4.09
CA ASN A 9 13.34 -30.90 -3.26
C ASN A 9 13.41 -29.70 -4.21
N ALA A 10 12.31 -28.97 -4.37
CA ALA A 10 12.36 -27.67 -5.00
C ALA A 10 13.41 -26.85 -4.22
N PRO A 11 14.44 -26.32 -4.89
CA PRO A 11 15.52 -25.64 -4.20
C PRO A 11 14.93 -24.45 -3.44
N LYS A 12 15.48 -24.15 -2.27
CA LYS A 12 15.17 -22.93 -1.47
C LYS A 12 15.17 -21.63 -2.32
N ALA A 13 15.77 -21.67 -3.51
CA ALA A 13 15.73 -20.62 -4.53
C ALA A 13 14.32 -20.29 -5.08
N ALA A 14 13.39 -21.25 -5.17
CA ALA A 14 12.02 -20.94 -5.64
C ALA A 14 11.24 -20.07 -4.64
N ARG A 15 11.65 -20.07 -3.36
CA ARG A 15 11.09 -19.20 -2.32
C ARG A 15 11.73 -17.79 -2.33
N MET A 16 12.83 -17.59 -3.06
CA MET A 16 13.52 -16.29 -3.17
C MET A 16 13.01 -15.42 -4.34
N LEU A 17 12.09 -15.93 -5.18
CA LEU A 17 11.48 -15.17 -6.29
C LEU A 17 10.19 -14.43 -5.90
N LYS A 18 9.70 -14.59 -4.67
CA LYS A 18 8.72 -13.68 -4.05
C LYS A 18 9.44 -12.73 -3.09
N MET A 19 10.43 -12.01 -3.59
CA MET A 19 10.71 -10.69 -3.03
C MET A 19 9.59 -9.81 -3.60
N GLU A 20 8.40 -9.91 -3.02
CA GLU A 20 7.30 -9.00 -3.35
C GLU A 20 7.86 -7.60 -3.13
N LEU A 21 7.94 -6.81 -4.21
CA LEU A 21 8.30 -5.40 -4.08
C LEU A 21 7.19 -4.79 -3.24
N LEU A 22 7.54 -4.36 -2.02
CA LEU A 22 6.64 -3.67 -1.11
C LEU A 22 6.76 -2.16 -1.35
N GLY A 23 5.64 -1.46 -1.23
CA GLY A 23 5.64 -0.01 -1.08
C GLY A 23 6.12 0.36 0.31
N GLU A 24 6.61 1.58 0.52
CA GLU A 24 7.03 2.06 1.83
C GLU A 24 6.66 3.53 2.01
N ASN A 25 6.07 3.85 3.15
CA ASN A 25 5.96 5.22 3.65
C ASN A 25 6.70 5.35 4.98
N LEU A 26 7.44 6.45 5.16
CA LEU A 26 8.16 6.77 6.39
C LEU A 26 7.68 8.11 6.97
N TYR A 27 7.68 8.20 8.29
CA TYR A 27 7.37 9.40 9.04
C TYR A 27 8.31 9.54 10.23
N MET A 28 8.80 10.75 10.46
CA MET A 28 9.73 11.07 11.54
C MET A 28 9.19 12.23 12.39
N SER A 29 9.22 12.04 13.71
CA SER A 29 8.91 13.05 14.71
C SER A 29 10.11 13.30 15.61
N SER A 30 10.41 14.57 15.91
CA SER A 30 11.41 14.94 16.91
C SER A 30 10.92 14.76 18.35
N VAL A 31 9.63 14.45 18.54
CA VAL A 31 9.08 14.13 19.87
C VAL A 31 9.59 12.76 20.28
N LEU A 32 10.52 12.74 21.23
CA LEU A 32 11.07 11.50 21.77
C LEU A 32 10.00 10.73 22.55
N LYS A 33 9.96 9.41 22.34
CA LYS A 33 9.03 8.50 23.02
C LYS A 33 7.56 8.92 22.87
N GLN A 34 7.20 9.47 21.71
CA GLN A 34 5.81 9.81 21.39
C GLN A 34 4.93 8.56 21.53
N ASN A 35 3.69 8.74 21.98
CA ASN A 35 2.74 7.63 22.04
C ASN A 35 2.64 6.97 20.65
N LYS A 36 2.83 5.64 20.59
CA LYS A 36 2.90 4.92 19.30
C LYS A 36 1.61 5.04 18.48
N THR A 37 0.45 5.03 19.13
CA THR A 37 -0.85 5.22 18.45
C THR A 37 -0.98 6.63 17.89
N VAL A 38 -0.57 7.65 18.64
CA VAL A 38 -0.58 9.04 18.17
C VAL A 38 0.35 9.21 16.97
N ALA A 39 1.59 8.70 17.05
CA ALA A 39 2.53 8.77 15.95
C ALA A 39 2.04 8.03 14.69
N ALA A 40 1.33 6.90 14.85
CA ALA A 40 0.73 6.17 13.73
C ALA A 40 -0.41 6.97 13.06
N VAL A 41 -1.26 7.63 13.84
CA VAL A 41 -2.33 8.49 13.30
C VAL A 41 -1.71 9.69 12.58
N GLU A 42 -0.80 10.41 13.24
CA GLU A 42 -0.11 11.57 12.65
C GLU A 42 0.64 11.21 11.38
N SER A 43 1.28 10.02 11.30
CA SER A 43 1.97 9.59 10.10
C SER A 43 1.01 9.42 8.92
N VAL A 44 -0.12 8.73 9.12
CA VAL A 44 -1.09 8.49 8.05
C VAL A 44 -1.78 9.78 7.63
N ASP A 45 -2.14 10.64 8.59
CA ASP A 45 -2.73 11.95 8.32
C ASP A 45 -1.78 12.80 7.46
N LEU A 46 -0.48 12.85 7.79
CA LEU A 46 0.49 13.63 7.03
C LEU A 46 0.77 13.06 5.64
N TRP A 47 0.84 11.75 5.50
CA TRP A 47 0.96 11.11 4.18
C TRP A 47 -0.25 11.41 3.31
N PHE A 48 -1.46 11.34 3.86
CA PHE A 48 -2.68 11.63 3.11
C PHE A 48 -2.84 13.12 2.80
N ASP A 49 -2.34 14.00 3.66
CA ASP A 49 -2.41 15.46 3.51
C ASP A 49 -1.57 16.02 2.36
N GLU A 50 -0.69 15.23 1.75
CA GLU A 50 -0.06 15.59 0.46
C GLU A 50 -1.11 15.94 -0.59
N LEU A 51 -2.25 15.24 -0.57
CA LEU A 51 -3.38 15.53 -1.46
C LEU A 51 -3.87 16.97 -1.34
N LYS A 52 -3.91 17.53 -0.12
CA LYS A 52 -4.38 18.89 0.12
C LYS A 52 -3.44 19.95 -0.46
N GLN A 53 -2.18 19.59 -0.71
CA GLN A 53 -1.16 20.51 -1.21
C GLN A 53 -1.17 20.59 -2.74
N HIS A 54 -1.52 19.50 -3.43
CA HIS A 54 -1.35 19.39 -4.89
C HIS A 54 -2.58 18.90 -5.67
N ASP A 55 -3.71 18.69 -4.98
CA ASP A 55 -4.96 18.12 -5.51
C ASP A 55 -4.80 16.72 -6.15
N VAL A 56 -5.92 16.03 -6.38
CA VAL A 56 -5.92 14.75 -7.10
C VAL A 56 -5.50 15.00 -8.56
N PRO A 57 -4.58 14.22 -9.15
CA PRO A 57 -4.35 14.26 -10.59
C PRO A 57 -5.65 13.96 -11.36
N ASP A 58 -6.02 14.80 -12.33
CA ASP A 58 -7.31 14.68 -13.07
C ASP A 58 -7.52 13.31 -13.73
N ASP A 59 -6.43 12.67 -14.19
CA ASP A 59 -6.44 11.36 -14.84
C ASP A 59 -6.09 10.20 -13.90
N THR A 60 -5.86 10.51 -12.62
CA THR A 60 -5.37 9.61 -11.56
C THR A 60 -4.13 8.80 -11.98
N VAL A 61 -3.33 9.27 -12.92
CA VAL A 61 -2.11 8.60 -13.37
C VAL A 61 -0.91 9.04 -12.52
N MET A 62 -0.13 8.06 -12.07
CA MET A 62 1.16 8.28 -11.45
C MET A 62 2.21 8.71 -12.49
N THR A 63 2.24 9.99 -12.82
CA THR A 63 3.25 10.56 -13.73
C THR A 63 4.52 10.95 -12.96
N THR A 64 5.63 11.15 -13.69
CA THR A 64 6.85 11.71 -13.10
C THR A 64 6.61 13.08 -12.46
N ALA A 65 5.68 13.88 -12.98
CA ALA A 65 5.33 15.18 -12.39
C ALA A 65 4.60 15.03 -11.05
N VAL A 66 3.67 14.08 -10.95
CA VAL A 66 2.95 13.74 -9.70
C VAL A 66 3.91 13.17 -8.66
N PHE A 67 4.82 12.28 -9.06
CA PHE A 67 5.84 11.76 -8.15
C PHE A 67 6.79 12.87 -7.66
N ASN A 68 7.30 13.70 -8.58
CA ASN A 68 8.31 14.71 -8.26
C ASN A 68 7.80 15.90 -7.43
N ARG A 69 6.48 16.14 -7.39
CA ARG A 69 5.90 17.16 -6.50
C ARG A 69 5.71 16.67 -5.07
N GLY A 70 5.96 15.39 -4.79
CA GLY A 70 5.98 14.84 -3.44
C GLY A 70 4.66 14.23 -2.98
N ASP A 71 3.86 13.66 -3.89
CA ASP A 71 2.60 12.96 -3.54
C ASP A 71 2.79 11.45 -3.34
N GLY A 72 4.04 11.00 -3.24
CA GLY A 72 4.37 9.57 -3.21
C GLY A 72 3.74 8.86 -2.02
N HIS A 73 3.59 9.51 -0.87
CA HIS A 73 3.01 8.86 0.29
C HIS A 73 1.48 8.77 0.17
N TYR A 74 0.81 9.85 -0.23
CA TYR A 74 -0.63 9.86 -0.50
C TYR A 74 -1.00 8.80 -1.53
N THR A 75 -0.30 8.78 -2.66
CA THR A 75 -0.61 7.89 -3.76
C THR A 75 -0.37 6.42 -3.41
N GLN A 76 0.59 6.12 -2.53
CA GLN A 76 0.74 4.78 -1.97
C GLN A 76 -0.42 4.41 -1.03
N VAL A 77 -0.90 5.33 -0.19
CA VAL A 77 -2.07 5.11 0.69
C VAL A 77 -3.33 4.86 -0.13
N ALA A 78 -3.52 5.60 -1.24
CA ALA A 78 -4.68 5.50 -2.12
C ALA A 78 -4.54 4.45 -3.24
N TRP A 79 -3.45 3.67 -3.26
CA TRP A 79 -3.17 2.77 -4.37
C TRP A 79 -4.15 1.60 -4.42
N GLN A 80 -4.96 1.51 -5.48
CA GLN A 80 -6.06 0.55 -5.61
C GLN A 80 -5.66 -0.91 -5.37
N TRP A 81 -4.43 -1.28 -5.73
CA TRP A 81 -3.95 -2.67 -5.65
C TRP A 81 -3.14 -2.98 -4.38
N SER A 82 -2.93 -1.99 -3.51
CA SER A 82 -2.28 -2.17 -2.21
C SER A 82 -3.33 -2.55 -1.16
N ASN A 83 -3.55 -3.85 -0.96
CA ASN A 83 -4.63 -4.38 -0.12
C ASN A 83 -4.15 -5.02 1.19
N LYS A 84 -2.84 -5.04 1.43
CA LYS A 84 -2.24 -5.42 2.70
C LYS A 84 -1.27 -4.36 3.14
N ILE A 85 -1.27 -4.11 4.44
CA ILE A 85 -0.42 -3.13 5.08
C ILE A 85 0.16 -3.71 6.37
N GLY A 86 1.44 -3.43 6.62
CA GLY A 86 2.11 -3.69 7.88
C GLY A 86 2.83 -2.44 8.34
N CYS A 87 2.60 -2.01 9.58
CA CYS A 87 3.22 -0.79 10.11
C CYS A 87 3.93 -1.05 11.42
N ALA A 88 4.97 -0.26 11.68
CA ALA A 88 5.69 -0.21 12.94
C ALA A 88 5.93 1.24 13.36
N VAL A 89 5.88 1.47 14.67
CA VAL A 89 6.33 2.74 15.27
C VAL A 89 7.39 2.41 16.29
N GLU A 90 8.57 3.02 16.17
CA GLU A 90 9.68 2.78 17.07
C GLU A 90 10.28 4.06 17.64
N TRP A 91 10.76 3.95 18.88
CA TRP A 91 11.48 5.01 19.56
C TRP A 91 12.97 4.85 19.31
N CYS A 92 13.53 5.77 18.53
CA CYS A 92 14.96 5.88 18.29
C CYS A 92 15.61 6.79 19.35
N ASN A 93 16.94 6.94 19.29
CA ASN A 93 17.67 7.76 20.26
C ASN A 93 17.30 9.26 20.17
N ASP A 94 16.99 9.73 18.96
CA ASP A 94 16.81 11.13 18.60
C ASP A 94 15.47 11.43 17.88
N MET A 95 14.63 10.41 17.68
CA MET A 95 13.33 10.55 17.01
C MET A 95 12.33 9.46 17.42
N THR A 96 11.06 9.67 17.09
CA THR A 96 10.08 8.60 16.91
C THR A 96 9.88 8.38 15.42
N LEU A 97 10.04 7.14 14.95
CA LEU A 97 9.91 6.75 13.55
C LEU A 97 8.65 5.91 13.38
N ALA A 98 7.80 6.25 12.41
CA ALA A 98 6.74 5.36 11.92
C ALA A 98 7.05 4.93 10.49
N ALA A 99 6.83 3.67 10.19
CA ALA A 99 7.01 3.09 8.87
C ALA A 99 5.83 2.18 8.55
N CYS A 100 5.35 2.22 7.31
CA CYS A 100 4.37 1.29 6.79
C CYS A 100 4.87 0.70 5.46
N GLU A 101 4.74 -0.62 5.34
CA GLU A 101 4.97 -1.35 4.09
C GLU A 101 3.64 -1.80 3.48
N TYR A 102 3.56 -1.79 2.15
CA TYR A 102 2.33 -2.06 1.39
C TYR A 102 2.54 -3.22 0.40
N ASP A 103 1.67 -4.23 0.45
CA ASP A 103 1.58 -5.29 -0.56
C ASP A 103 0.24 -5.17 -1.32
N SER A 104 0.23 -5.02 -2.64
CA SER A 104 1.38 -4.85 -3.55
C SER A 104 1.97 -3.43 -3.49
N ALA A 105 3.23 -3.23 -3.88
CA ALA A 105 3.78 -1.87 -4.02
C ALA A 105 2.93 -1.01 -4.97
N GLY A 106 2.83 0.27 -4.65
CA GLY A 106 2.23 1.29 -5.50
C GLY A 106 3.25 2.11 -6.27
N ASN A 107 2.85 3.31 -6.67
CA ASN A 107 3.69 4.35 -7.26
C ASN A 107 4.43 3.94 -8.55
N TYR A 108 3.88 2.97 -9.28
CA TYR A 108 4.41 2.61 -10.59
C TYR A 108 4.13 3.71 -11.60
N LEU A 109 5.20 4.27 -12.18
CA LEU A 109 5.09 5.33 -13.18
C LEU A 109 4.26 4.88 -14.38
N GLY A 110 3.31 5.73 -14.79
CA GLY A 110 2.38 5.49 -15.89
C GLY A 110 1.20 4.57 -15.56
N GLN A 111 1.08 4.11 -14.32
CA GLN A 111 -0.10 3.35 -13.85
C GLN A 111 -1.11 4.29 -13.18
N LEU A 112 -2.37 3.85 -13.12
CA LEU A 112 -3.41 4.51 -12.34
C LEU A 112 -3.15 4.30 -10.85
N ILE A 113 -3.32 5.35 -10.07
CA ILE A 113 -3.38 5.30 -8.60
C ILE A 113 -4.62 4.51 -8.20
N TYR A 114 -5.77 4.90 -8.76
CA TYR A 114 -7.04 4.19 -8.72
C TYR A 114 -7.86 4.53 -9.96
N GLU A 115 -8.77 3.64 -10.31
CA GLU A 115 -9.71 3.83 -11.41
C GLU A 115 -10.82 4.80 -11.02
N ILE A 116 -11.11 5.77 -11.90
CA ILE A 116 -12.21 6.72 -11.70
C ILE A 116 -13.54 6.01 -11.98
N GLY A 117 -14.47 6.07 -11.03
CA GLY A 117 -15.82 5.51 -11.17
C GLY A 117 -16.63 5.62 -9.88
N ASP A 118 -17.87 5.14 -9.95
CA ASP A 118 -18.73 5.04 -8.77
C ASP A 118 -18.20 3.93 -7.83
N PRO A 119 -18.29 4.11 -6.50
CA PRO A 119 -17.95 3.05 -5.56
C PRO A 119 -18.80 1.80 -5.72
N CYS A 120 -18.28 0.67 -5.24
CA CYS A 120 -19.00 -0.60 -5.33
C CYS A 120 -20.32 -0.57 -4.55
N THR A 121 -21.34 -1.21 -5.12
CA THR A 121 -22.64 -1.43 -4.46
C THR A 121 -22.96 -2.92 -4.32
N LYS A 122 -22.26 -3.76 -5.08
CA LYS A 122 -22.35 -5.23 -5.09
C LYS A 122 -20.99 -5.82 -5.45
N ASN A 123 -20.82 -7.12 -5.20
CA ASN A 123 -19.53 -7.80 -5.40
C ASN A 123 -19.04 -7.76 -6.85
N GLU A 124 -19.96 -7.74 -7.83
CA GLU A 124 -19.61 -7.71 -9.25
C GLU A 124 -19.00 -6.39 -9.71
N ASP A 125 -19.13 -5.32 -8.91
CA ASP A 125 -18.50 -4.03 -9.20
C ASP A 125 -16.99 -4.07 -8.89
N CYS A 126 -16.53 -5.04 -8.09
CA CYS A 126 -15.14 -5.18 -7.69
C CYS A 126 -14.29 -5.88 -8.75
N LYS A 127 -13.19 -5.23 -9.16
CA LYS A 127 -12.30 -5.69 -10.24
C LYS A 127 -11.20 -6.64 -9.75
N CYS A 128 -11.50 -7.52 -8.78
CA CYS A 128 -10.55 -8.48 -8.22
C CYS A 128 -11.20 -9.83 -7.92
N ASP A 129 -10.40 -10.91 -7.94
CA ASP A 129 -10.89 -12.27 -7.71
C ASP A 129 -11.38 -12.43 -6.26
N LYS A 130 -12.64 -12.87 -6.11
CA LYS A 130 -13.31 -13.15 -4.83
C LYS A 130 -13.41 -11.96 -3.88
N CYS A 131 -13.30 -10.74 -4.39
CA CYS A 131 -13.52 -9.55 -3.57
C CYS A 131 -14.99 -9.42 -3.16
N VAL A 132 -15.20 -8.92 -1.95
CA VAL A 132 -16.53 -8.61 -1.41
C VAL A 132 -16.67 -7.10 -1.33
N CYS A 133 -17.78 -6.57 -1.83
CA CYS A 133 -18.08 -5.15 -1.67
C CYS A 133 -18.62 -4.87 -0.27
N ASN A 134 -17.96 -3.96 0.45
CA ASN A 134 -18.54 -3.27 1.58
C ASN A 134 -19.15 -1.96 1.09
N SER A 135 -20.46 -1.96 0.84
CA SER A 135 -21.18 -0.77 0.35
C SER A 135 -21.31 0.35 1.38
N GLU A 136 -21.16 0.06 2.68
CA GLU A 136 -21.20 1.08 3.73
C GLU A 136 -19.93 1.92 3.74
N GLU A 137 -18.79 1.28 3.51
CA GLU A 137 -17.47 1.92 3.45
C GLU A 137 -17.03 2.27 2.03
N ALA A 138 -17.80 1.87 1.01
CA ALA A 138 -17.47 2.06 -0.40
C ALA A 138 -16.15 1.37 -0.82
N LEU A 139 -15.86 0.19 -0.24
CA LEU A 139 -14.60 -0.54 -0.44
C LEU A 139 -14.79 -1.95 -0.99
N CYS A 140 -13.91 -2.34 -1.92
CA CYS A 140 -13.75 -3.73 -2.34
C CYS A 140 -12.71 -4.44 -1.46
N ILE A 141 -13.17 -5.39 -0.65
CA ILE A 141 -12.34 -6.11 0.31
C ILE A 141 -11.80 -7.38 -0.35
N ALA A 142 -10.47 -7.48 -0.42
CA ALA A 142 -9.78 -8.68 -0.88
C ALA A 142 -9.89 -9.83 0.15
N PRO A 143 -9.85 -11.10 -0.29
CA PRO A 143 -9.99 -12.27 0.58
C PRO A 143 -8.83 -12.49 1.56
#